data_AF-A0A3R7N4M8-F1
#
_entry.id   AF-A0A3R7N4M8-F1
#
_cell.length_a   1.000
_cell.length_b   1.000
_cell.length_c   1.000
_cell.angle_alpha   90.00
_cell.angle_beta   90.00
_cell.angle_gamma   90.00
#
_symmetry.space_group_name_H-M   'P 1'
#
loop_
_entity.id
_entity.type
_entity.pdbx_description
1 polymer ?
#
loop_
_entity_poly.entity_id
_entity_poly.type
_entity_poly.pdbx_seq_one_letter_code
_entity_poly.pdbx_strand_id
1 'polypeptide(L)'
;MEEEKLDVILQRAVSMGLNCDAGTLGKLRQVPLLYLARMMGKYLTYEKHITEALSVLSLATAKRENLQDDEAVVVLKFFSGKLSSLQTVETSVECIARVIEALSTQRPCSENVFAELAHGFLANVRFQALPTNVRRSGFKIINYMLSEASAPWLTTPVLRLLLEAMDAEGEPELVAKMFEFSLLYKYLCG
;
A
#
# COMPACT_ATOMS: atom_id res chain seq x y z
N MET A 1 -4.78 -32.86 -16.07
CA MET A 1 -5.07 -31.71 -15.21
C MET A 1 -5.18 -30.52 -16.14
N GLU A 2 -6.41 -30.10 -16.47
CA GLU A 2 -6.62 -29.04 -17.46
C GLU A 2 -6.06 -27.73 -16.95
N GLU A 3 -5.22 -27.09 -17.77
CA GLU A 3 -4.76 -25.72 -17.54
C GLU A 3 -5.98 -24.80 -17.57
N GLU A 4 -6.45 -24.43 -16.39
CA GLU A 4 -7.51 -23.44 -16.25
C GLU A 4 -6.99 -22.11 -16.83
N LYS A 5 -7.69 -21.60 -17.85
CA LYS A 5 -7.28 -20.35 -18.53
C LYS A 5 -7.19 -19.22 -17.52
N LEU A 6 -6.10 -18.45 -17.59
CA LEU A 6 -5.83 -17.34 -16.66
C LEU A 6 -6.99 -16.33 -16.57
N ASP A 7 -7.72 -16.09 -17.66
CA ASP A 7 -8.90 -15.22 -17.67
C ASP A 7 -10.02 -15.71 -16.73
N VAL A 8 -10.22 -17.02 -16.63
CA VAL A 8 -11.22 -17.63 -15.74
C VAL A 8 -10.79 -17.45 -14.29
N ILE A 9 -9.51 -17.67 -14.00
CA ILE A 9 -8.90 -17.45 -12.68
C ILE A 9 -9.07 -15.99 -12.26
N LEU A 10 -8.80 -15.04 -13.17
CA LEU A 10 -8.92 -13.62 -12.93
C LEU A 10 -10.36 -13.18 -12.67
N GLN A 11 -11.30 -13.62 -13.51
CA GLN A 11 -12.72 -13.29 -13.33
C GLN A 11 -13.23 -13.82 -11.99
N ARG A 12 -12.87 -15.05 -11.64
CA ARG A 12 -13.18 -15.64 -10.33
C ARG A 12 -12.56 -14.82 -9.20
N ALA A 13 -11.28 -14.49 -9.29
CA ALA A 13 -10.59 -13.70 -8.26
C ALA A 13 -11.28 -12.35 -8.03
N VAL A 14 -11.55 -11.59 -9.10
CA VAL A 14 -12.24 -10.29 -9.02
C VAL A 14 -13.64 -10.44 -8.44
N SER A 15 -14.39 -11.50 -8.78
CA SER A 15 -15.71 -11.74 -8.19
C SER A 15 -15.68 -12.02 -6.69
N MET A 16 -14.55 -12.55 -6.17
CA MET A 16 -14.35 -12.85 -4.75
C MET A 16 -13.75 -11.67 -3.98
N GLY A 17 -13.01 -10.77 -4.65
CA GLY A 17 -12.40 -9.60 -4.05
C GLY A 17 -11.46 -9.97 -2.90
N LEU A 18 -11.70 -9.39 -1.71
CA LEU A 18 -10.95 -9.67 -0.49
C LEU A 18 -11.06 -11.12 -0.01
N ASN A 19 -12.10 -11.84 -0.40
CA ASN A 19 -12.35 -13.23 -0.01
C ASN A 19 -11.68 -14.25 -0.95
N CYS A 20 -10.83 -13.80 -1.88
CA CYS A 20 -10.17 -14.67 -2.85
C CYS A 20 -9.37 -15.79 -2.17
N ASP A 21 -9.60 -17.03 -2.60
CA ASP A 21 -9.01 -18.20 -1.95
C ASP A 21 -7.49 -18.32 -2.21
N ALA A 22 -6.80 -18.97 -1.28
CA ALA A 22 -5.34 -19.11 -1.32
C ALA A 22 -4.85 -19.84 -2.58
N GLY A 23 -5.63 -20.77 -3.13
CA GLY A 23 -5.28 -21.51 -4.35
C GLY A 23 -5.30 -20.59 -5.57
N THR A 24 -6.38 -19.82 -5.73
CA THR A 24 -6.52 -18.80 -6.79
C THR A 24 -5.42 -17.74 -6.69
N LEU A 25 -5.17 -17.18 -5.50
CA LEU A 25 -4.08 -16.22 -5.27
C LEU A 25 -2.70 -16.84 -5.53
N GLY A 26 -2.50 -18.10 -5.18
CA GLY A 26 -1.28 -18.85 -5.46
C GLY A 26 -0.97 -18.90 -6.95
N LYS A 27 -1.97 -19.19 -7.79
CA LYS A 27 -1.83 -19.16 -9.26
C LYS A 27 -1.51 -17.74 -9.76
N LEU A 28 -2.19 -16.71 -9.26
CA LEU A 28 -1.96 -15.32 -9.68
C LEU A 28 -0.57 -14.80 -9.31
N ARG A 29 0.01 -15.26 -8.18
CA ARG A 29 1.37 -14.89 -7.75
C ARG A 29 2.46 -15.42 -8.68
N GLN A 30 2.21 -16.52 -9.38
CA GLN A 30 3.14 -17.08 -10.37
C GLN A 30 3.16 -16.28 -11.68
N VAL A 31 2.17 -15.41 -11.90
CA VAL A 31 2.10 -14.56 -13.09
C VAL A 31 2.98 -13.32 -12.89
N PRO A 32 3.82 -12.91 -13.87
CA PRO A 32 4.58 -11.67 -13.77
C PRO A 32 3.67 -10.46 -13.48
N LEU A 33 4.05 -9.62 -12.52
CA LEU A 33 3.15 -8.63 -11.93
C LEU A 33 2.65 -7.60 -12.95
N LEU A 34 3.53 -7.13 -13.83
CA LEU A 34 3.16 -6.22 -14.92
C LEU A 34 2.17 -6.86 -15.91
N TYR A 35 2.34 -8.15 -16.20
CA TYR A 35 1.43 -8.88 -17.07
C TYR A 35 0.07 -9.07 -16.39
N LEU A 36 0.08 -9.43 -15.10
CA LEU A 36 -1.14 -9.54 -14.29
C LEU A 36 -1.92 -8.21 -14.27
N ALA A 37 -1.24 -7.09 -14.01
CA ALA A 37 -1.87 -5.77 -14.00
C ALA A 37 -2.49 -5.39 -15.35
N ARG A 38 -1.82 -5.71 -16.47
CA ARG A 38 -2.36 -5.50 -17.83
C ARG A 38 -3.62 -6.32 -18.07
N MET A 39 -3.61 -7.61 -17.70
CA MET A 39 -4.78 -8.48 -17.84
C MET A 39 -5.95 -8.01 -16.98
N MET A 40 -5.66 -7.48 -15.80
CA MET A 40 -6.66 -6.89 -14.90
C MET A 40 -7.14 -5.51 -15.35
N GLY A 41 -6.56 -4.92 -16.41
CA GLY A 41 -6.83 -3.54 -16.83
C GLY A 41 -8.32 -3.22 -16.96
N LYS A 42 -9.10 -4.11 -17.58
CA LYS A 42 -10.57 -3.96 -17.73
C LYS A 42 -11.34 -3.97 -16.40
N TYR A 43 -10.79 -4.54 -15.33
CA TYR A 43 -11.41 -4.50 -14.00
C TYR A 43 -10.93 -3.29 -13.20
N LEU A 44 -9.67 -2.91 -13.39
CA LEU A 44 -9.00 -1.78 -12.73
C LEU A 44 -9.44 -0.40 -13.24
N THR A 45 -10.19 -0.34 -14.34
CA THR A 45 -10.75 0.90 -14.90
C THR A 45 -12.28 0.99 -14.82
N TYR A 46 -12.97 -0.11 -14.51
CA TYR A 46 -14.44 -0.12 -14.46
C TYR A 46 -14.91 0.09 -13.03
N GLU A 47 -15.67 1.16 -12.80
CA GLU A 47 -16.16 1.57 -11.46
C GLU A 47 -16.84 0.43 -10.69
N LYS A 48 -17.56 -0.45 -11.37
CA LYS A 48 -18.28 -1.56 -10.73
C LYS A 48 -17.36 -2.59 -10.06
N HIS A 49 -16.13 -2.73 -10.53
CA HIS A 49 -15.21 -3.81 -10.13
C HIS A 49 -13.87 -3.30 -9.59
N ILE A 50 -13.69 -1.98 -9.55
CA ILE A 50 -12.39 -1.39 -9.26
C ILE A 50 -11.91 -1.73 -7.85
N THR A 51 -12.79 -1.68 -6.85
CA THR A 51 -12.49 -1.99 -5.44
C THR A 51 -12.02 -3.43 -5.26
N GLU A 52 -12.74 -4.38 -5.85
CA GLU A 52 -12.40 -5.80 -5.79
C GLU A 52 -11.11 -6.09 -6.56
N ALA A 53 -10.94 -5.47 -7.72
CA ALA A 53 -9.73 -5.63 -8.54
C ALA A 53 -8.49 -5.07 -7.84
N LEU A 54 -8.59 -3.91 -7.18
CA LEU A 54 -7.52 -3.35 -6.35
C LEU A 54 -7.14 -4.31 -5.21
N SER A 55 -8.15 -4.87 -4.54
CA SER A 55 -7.97 -5.83 -3.46
C SER A 55 -7.27 -7.10 -3.93
N VAL A 56 -7.68 -7.65 -5.07
CA VAL A 56 -7.04 -8.85 -5.66
C VAL A 56 -5.61 -8.55 -6.08
N LEU A 57 -5.37 -7.40 -6.72
CA LEU A 57 -4.02 -7.03 -7.16
C LEU A 57 -3.07 -6.90 -5.96
N SER A 58 -3.49 -6.25 -4.87
CA SER A 58 -2.67 -6.15 -3.67
C SER A 58 -2.48 -7.50 -2.96
N LEU A 59 -3.49 -8.38 -2.93
CA LEU A 59 -3.36 -9.74 -2.39
C LEU A 59 -2.43 -10.64 -3.23
N ALA A 60 -2.42 -10.47 -4.55
CA ALA A 60 -1.55 -11.18 -5.48
C ALA A 60 -0.15 -10.58 -5.57
N THR A 61 0.01 -9.32 -5.18
CA THR A 61 1.32 -8.66 -4.99
C THR A 61 1.93 -9.09 -3.65
N ALA A 62 1.13 -9.04 -2.59
CA ALA A 62 1.52 -9.49 -1.27
C ALA A 62 1.87 -10.98 -1.27
N LYS A 63 2.90 -11.34 -0.51
CA LYS A 63 3.41 -12.71 -0.36
C LYS A 63 4.01 -13.32 -1.64
N ARG A 64 4.50 -12.50 -2.57
CA ARG A 64 5.47 -12.96 -3.58
C ARG A 64 6.84 -13.12 -2.89
N GLU A 65 7.49 -14.26 -3.13
CA GLU A 65 8.76 -14.62 -2.45
C GLU A 65 9.90 -13.63 -2.74
N ASN A 66 9.94 -13.07 -3.95
CA ASN A 66 11.03 -12.19 -4.40
C ASN A 66 10.52 -10.87 -5.00
N LEU A 67 9.54 -10.23 -4.36
CA LEU A 67 9.02 -8.94 -4.82
C LEU A 67 10.13 -7.89 -4.78
N GLN A 68 10.59 -7.42 -5.95
CA GLN A 68 11.63 -6.40 -6.05
C GLN A 68 11.08 -5.01 -5.78
N ASP A 69 11.94 -4.07 -5.38
CA ASP A 69 11.53 -2.69 -5.11
C ASP A 69 10.91 -2.02 -6.34
N ASP A 70 11.49 -2.21 -7.53
CA ASP A 70 10.95 -1.61 -8.76
C ASP A 70 9.54 -2.11 -9.08
N GLU A 71 9.28 -3.41 -8.86
CA GLU A 71 7.95 -3.99 -9.03
C GLU A 71 6.97 -3.47 -7.98
N ALA A 72 7.42 -3.37 -6.73
CA ALA A 72 6.63 -2.82 -5.64
C ALA A 72 6.27 -1.35 -5.91
N VAL A 73 7.23 -0.52 -6.30
CA VAL A 73 7.02 0.90 -6.63
C VAL A 73 5.99 1.07 -7.73
N VAL A 74 6.04 0.26 -8.80
CA VAL A 74 5.03 0.32 -9.87
C VAL A 74 3.62 0.07 -9.33
N VAL A 75 3.45 -0.92 -8.46
CA VAL A 75 2.13 -1.22 -7.86
C VAL A 75 1.70 -0.18 -6.83
N LEU A 76 2.63 0.30 -6.00
CA LEU A 76 2.37 1.36 -5.03
C LEU A 76 1.93 2.64 -5.76
N LYS A 77 2.64 3.03 -6.82
CA LYS A 77 2.28 4.16 -7.67
C LYS A 77 0.90 4.03 -8.28
N PHE A 78 0.55 2.81 -8.72
CA PHE A 78 -0.78 2.55 -9.24
C PHE A 78 -1.87 2.77 -8.17
N PHE A 79 -1.66 2.29 -6.94
CA PHE A 79 -2.60 2.53 -5.84
C PHE A 79 -2.63 4.00 -5.38
N SER A 80 -1.47 4.67 -5.33
CA SER A 80 -1.34 6.10 -5.04
C SER A 80 -2.19 6.94 -6.01
N GLY A 81 -2.16 6.58 -7.30
CA GLY A 81 -2.99 7.22 -8.33
C GLY A 81 -4.50 7.03 -8.16
N LYS A 82 -4.96 6.21 -7.21
CA LYS A 82 -6.37 5.99 -6.88
C LYS A 82 -6.80 6.65 -5.57
N LEU A 83 -5.91 7.35 -4.88
CA LEU A 83 -6.20 8.04 -3.61
C LEU A 83 -7.05 9.30 -3.79
N SER A 84 -7.09 9.89 -4.99
CA SER A 84 -7.86 11.10 -5.27
C SER A 84 -9.37 10.87 -5.48
N SER A 85 -9.81 9.62 -5.57
CA SER A 85 -11.22 9.26 -5.78
C SER A 85 -11.85 8.78 -4.47
N LEU A 86 -12.99 9.38 -4.12
CA LEU A 86 -13.78 8.98 -2.94
C LEU A 86 -14.19 7.51 -2.98
N GLN A 87 -14.39 6.94 -4.18
CA GLN A 87 -14.77 5.54 -4.33
C GLN A 87 -13.64 4.58 -3.96
N THR A 88 -12.39 4.96 -4.21
CA THR A 88 -11.24 4.04 -4.13
C THR A 88 -10.23 4.40 -3.05
N VAL A 89 -10.34 5.55 -2.40
CA VAL A 89 -9.35 6.03 -1.44
C VAL A 89 -9.12 5.03 -0.31
N GLU A 90 -10.18 4.58 0.36
CA GLU A 90 -10.07 3.66 1.50
C GLU A 90 -9.40 2.35 1.10
N THR A 91 -9.90 1.72 0.03
CA THR A 91 -9.34 0.47 -0.51
C THR A 91 -7.90 0.65 -0.96
N SER A 92 -7.54 1.79 -1.54
CA SER A 92 -6.18 2.06 -1.99
C SER A 92 -5.21 2.19 -0.82
N VAL A 93 -5.61 2.87 0.27
CA VAL A 93 -4.83 2.92 1.51
C VAL A 93 -4.60 1.51 2.07
N GLU A 94 -5.65 0.69 2.14
CA GLU A 94 -5.54 -0.69 2.62
C GLU A 94 -4.68 -1.57 1.70
N CYS A 95 -4.77 -1.39 0.38
CA CYS A 95 -3.96 -2.09 -0.60
C CYS A 95 -2.48 -1.74 -0.46
N ILE A 96 -2.15 -0.44 -0.28
CA ILE A 96 -0.78 0.02 -0.02
C ILE A 96 -0.28 -0.61 1.28
N ALA A 97 -1.04 -0.50 2.37
CA ALA A 97 -0.66 -1.05 3.67
C ALA A 97 -0.37 -2.57 3.59
N ARG A 98 -1.15 -3.32 2.82
CA ARG A 98 -0.96 -4.76 2.61
C ARG A 98 0.34 -5.08 1.85
N VAL A 99 0.69 -4.29 0.83
CA VAL A 99 1.95 -4.46 0.11
C VAL A 99 3.12 -4.12 1.02
N ILE A 100 3.02 -3.03 1.77
CA ILE A 100 4.05 -2.59 2.72
C ILE A 100 4.27 -3.60 3.85
N GLU A 101 3.21 -4.17 4.43
CA GLU A 101 3.33 -5.20 5.46
C GLU A 101 4.04 -6.46 4.94
N ALA A 102 3.86 -6.79 3.66
CA ALA A 102 4.59 -7.90 3.02
C ALA A 102 6.06 -7.55 2.72
N LEU A 103 6.38 -6.29 2.43
CA LEU A 103 7.76 -5.83 2.23
C LEU A 103 8.51 -5.73 3.56
N SER A 104 7.85 -5.25 4.61
CA SER A 104 8.45 -5.03 5.93
C SER A 104 8.92 -6.31 6.60
N THR A 105 8.33 -7.46 6.24
CA THR A 105 8.79 -8.78 6.72
C THR A 105 10.06 -9.26 6.02
N GLN A 106 10.42 -8.65 4.89
CA GLN A 106 11.55 -9.04 4.05
C GLN A 106 12.73 -8.07 4.22
N ARG A 107 12.46 -6.77 4.30
CA ARG A 107 13.49 -5.73 4.32
C ARG A 107 13.00 -4.39 4.88
N PRO A 108 13.92 -3.54 5.39
CA PRO A 108 13.63 -2.13 5.69
C PRO A 108 13.15 -1.35 4.46
N CYS A 109 12.54 -0.19 4.68
CA CYS A 109 12.12 0.70 3.60
C CYS A 109 13.33 1.21 2.81
N SER A 110 13.34 0.96 1.50
CA SER A 110 14.37 1.47 0.60
C SER A 110 14.05 2.87 0.10
N GLU A 111 15.04 3.55 -0.49
CA GLU A 111 14.89 4.92 -0.98
C GLU A 111 13.78 5.05 -2.03
N ASN A 112 13.72 4.11 -2.99
CA ASN A 112 12.72 4.13 -4.06
C ASN A 112 11.30 3.96 -3.51
N VAL A 113 11.12 3.04 -2.56
CA VAL A 113 9.82 2.82 -1.91
C VAL A 113 9.46 4.01 -1.03
N PHE A 114 10.41 4.55 -0.30
CA PHE A 114 10.22 5.74 0.53
C PHE A 114 9.76 6.94 -0.30
N ALA A 115 10.44 7.22 -1.42
CA ALA A 115 10.11 8.33 -2.31
C ALA A 115 8.68 8.20 -2.88
N GLU A 116 8.28 7.00 -3.30
CA GLU A 116 6.92 6.74 -3.76
C GLU A 116 5.89 6.90 -2.63
N LEU A 117 6.17 6.45 -1.41
CA LEU A 117 5.24 6.65 -0.29
C LEU A 117 5.17 8.11 0.15
N ALA A 118 6.26 8.86 0.11
CA ALA A 118 6.27 10.28 0.47
C ALA A 118 5.50 11.13 -0.55
N HIS A 119 5.78 10.94 -1.85
CA HIS A 119 5.22 11.79 -2.90
C HIS A 119 3.91 11.25 -3.49
N GLY A 120 3.74 9.94 -3.53
CA GLY A 120 2.56 9.27 -4.05
C GLY A 120 1.48 9.08 -3.00
N PHE A 121 1.85 8.67 -1.79
CA PHE A 121 0.88 8.40 -0.72
C PHE A 121 0.66 9.62 0.21
N LEU A 122 1.67 10.06 0.97
CA LEU A 122 1.48 11.11 1.98
C LEU A 122 0.96 12.42 1.39
N ALA A 123 1.45 12.82 0.22
CA ALA A 123 1.00 14.04 -0.44
C ALA A 123 -0.47 13.99 -0.93
N ASN A 124 -1.07 12.81 -1.05
CA ASN A 124 -2.39 12.61 -1.65
C ASN A 124 -3.45 12.09 -0.66
N VAL A 125 -3.06 11.64 0.53
CA VAL A 125 -4.02 11.15 1.55
C VAL A 125 -4.40 12.25 2.53
N ARG A 126 -5.69 12.55 2.60
CA ARG A 126 -6.26 13.37 3.68
C ARG A 126 -6.69 12.46 4.83
N PHE A 127 -5.76 12.12 5.71
CA PHE A 127 -5.97 11.15 6.79
C PHE A 127 -7.24 11.46 7.61
N GLN A 128 -7.49 12.73 7.91
CA GLN A 128 -8.56 13.13 8.84
C GLN A 128 -9.95 13.02 8.21
N ALA A 129 -10.02 12.86 6.89
CA ALA A 129 -11.25 12.53 6.17
C ALA A 129 -11.54 11.02 6.14
N LEU A 130 -10.61 10.17 6.60
CA LEU A 130 -10.73 8.72 6.55
C LEU A 130 -11.29 8.13 7.86
N PRO A 131 -12.04 7.01 7.77
CA PRO A 131 -12.43 6.23 8.94
C PRO A 131 -11.23 5.74 9.76
N THR A 132 -11.39 5.60 11.07
CA THR A 132 -10.32 5.21 12.01
C THR A 132 -9.63 3.89 11.63
N ASN A 133 -10.37 2.89 11.14
CA ASN A 133 -9.79 1.63 10.68
C ASN A 133 -8.86 1.81 9.46
N VAL A 134 -9.21 2.72 8.55
CA VAL A 134 -8.39 3.04 7.38
C VAL A 134 -7.18 3.89 7.80
N ARG A 135 -7.36 4.85 8.72
CA ARG A 135 -6.24 5.60 9.31
C ARG A 135 -5.21 4.67 9.95
N ARG A 136 -5.64 3.64 10.69
CA ARG A 136 -4.74 2.61 11.25
C ARG A 136 -3.88 1.94 10.17
N SER A 137 -4.44 1.63 9.01
CA SER A 137 -3.69 1.12 7.85
C SER A 137 -2.70 2.17 7.31
N GLY A 138 -3.12 3.43 7.23
CA GLY A 138 -2.25 4.54 6.86
C GLY A 138 -1.05 4.72 7.80
N PHE A 139 -1.27 4.60 9.11
CA PHE A 139 -0.18 4.65 10.10
C PHE A 139 0.78 3.46 9.97
N LYS A 140 0.33 2.26 9.62
CA LYS A 140 1.26 1.15 9.30
C LYS A 140 2.24 1.52 8.19
N ILE A 141 1.78 2.26 7.18
CA ILE A 141 2.62 2.74 6.06
C ILE A 141 3.64 3.75 6.58
N ILE A 142 3.21 4.73 7.37
CA ILE A 142 4.10 5.73 8.00
C ILE A 142 5.16 5.03 8.85
N ASN A 143 4.76 4.09 9.70
CA ASN A 143 5.68 3.35 10.56
C ASN A 143 6.76 2.61 9.76
N TYR A 144 6.41 2.05 8.59
CA TYR A 144 7.40 1.41 7.73
C TYR A 144 8.38 2.40 7.11
N MET A 145 7.89 3.59 6.73
CA MET A 145 8.74 4.65 6.17
C MET A 145 9.75 5.18 7.19
N LEU A 146 9.48 5.09 8.49
CA LEU A 146 10.27 5.71 9.54
C LEU A 146 11.20 4.70 10.21
N SER A 147 12.49 4.81 9.89
CA SER A 147 13.55 4.01 10.49
C SER A 147 14.86 4.82 10.49
N GLU A 148 15.89 4.33 11.18
CA GLU A 148 17.22 4.94 11.12
C GLU A 148 17.75 5.01 9.68
N ALA A 149 17.45 3.99 8.86
CA ALA A 149 17.89 3.92 7.46
C ALA A 149 17.28 5.01 6.57
N SER A 150 16.05 5.45 6.88
CA SER A 150 15.33 6.46 6.09
C SER A 150 15.52 7.88 6.60
N ALA A 151 16.27 8.06 7.69
CA ALA A 151 16.56 9.37 8.26
C ALA A 151 17.14 10.39 7.27
N PRO A 152 18.10 10.03 6.38
CA PRO A 152 18.64 10.97 5.40
C PRO A 152 17.59 11.50 4.41
N TRP A 153 16.47 10.81 4.24
CA TRP A 153 15.40 11.15 3.29
C TRP A 153 14.28 12.00 3.92
N LEU A 154 14.31 12.21 5.24
CA LEU A 154 13.35 13.04 5.98
C LEU A 154 13.61 14.54 5.79
N THR A 155 13.43 14.99 4.56
CA THR A 155 13.51 16.41 4.22
C THR A 155 12.40 17.22 4.89
N THR A 156 12.58 18.54 5.03
CA THR A 156 11.57 19.43 5.62
C THR A 156 10.18 19.29 4.95
N PRO A 157 10.05 19.17 3.62
CA PRO A 157 8.75 18.91 2.99
C PRO A 157 8.12 17.59 3.44
N VAL A 158 8.89 16.51 3.57
CA VAL A 158 8.37 15.20 4.01
C VAL A 158 7.94 15.26 5.48
N LEU A 159 8.74 15.90 6.34
CA LEU A 159 8.39 16.11 7.74
C LEU A 159 7.08 16.91 7.88
N ARG A 160 6.85 17.92 7.03
CA ARG A 160 5.58 18.65 7.02
C ARG A 160 4.40 17.73 6.69
N LEU A 161 4.51 16.90 5.64
CA LEU A 161 3.45 15.96 5.27
C LEU A 161 3.16 14.95 6.39
N LEU A 162 4.20 14.47 7.07
CA LEU A 162 4.05 13.58 8.22
C LEU A 162 3.30 14.26 9.38
N LEU A 163 3.64 15.52 9.70
CA LEU A 163 2.96 16.28 10.73
C LEU A 163 1.49 16.56 10.36
N GLU A 164 1.21 16.90 9.10
CA GLU A 164 -0.16 17.10 8.60
C GLU A 164 -0.98 15.80 8.67
N ALA A 165 -0.38 14.64 8.37
CA ALA A 165 -1.05 13.34 8.51
C ALA A 165 -1.38 13.00 9.97
N MET A 166 -0.61 13.52 10.92
CA MET A 166 -0.77 13.33 12.36
C MET A 166 -1.68 14.36 13.03
N ASP A 167 -1.89 15.51 12.39
CA ASP A 167 -2.63 16.61 12.98
C ASP A 167 -4.08 16.23 13.30
N ALA A 168 -4.55 16.63 14.47
CA ALA A 168 -5.89 16.32 15.00
C ALA A 168 -6.26 14.83 15.14
N GLU A 169 -5.28 13.91 15.19
CA GLU A 169 -5.59 12.51 15.51
C GLU A 169 -6.02 12.38 16.99
N GLY A 170 -7.18 11.77 17.18
CA GLY A 170 -7.79 11.57 18.50
C GLY A 170 -7.65 10.15 19.04
N GLU A 171 -7.24 9.19 18.21
CA GLU A 171 -7.15 7.80 18.63
C GLU A 171 -5.90 7.52 19.47
N PRO A 172 -6.02 7.11 20.75
CA PRO A 172 -4.88 7.03 21.67
C PRO A 172 -3.73 6.14 21.19
N GLU A 173 -4.05 5.01 20.55
CA GLU A 173 -3.04 4.09 20.03
C GLU A 173 -2.24 4.71 18.87
N LEU A 174 -2.91 5.47 18.00
CA LEU A 174 -2.24 6.14 16.89
C LEU A 174 -1.41 7.31 17.41
N VAL A 175 -1.93 8.09 18.36
CA VAL A 175 -1.20 9.17 19.03
C VAL A 175 0.05 8.64 19.75
N ALA A 176 -0.04 7.52 20.45
CA ALA A 176 1.12 6.92 21.11
C ALA A 176 2.21 6.53 20.09
N LYS A 177 1.83 5.89 18.97
CA LYS A 177 2.75 5.57 17.86
C LYS A 177 3.41 6.82 17.29
N MET A 178 2.72 7.96 17.26
CA MET A 178 3.31 9.23 16.80
C MET A 178 4.45 9.70 17.72
N PHE A 179 4.28 9.59 19.04
CA PHE A 179 5.31 10.02 19.98
C PHE A 179 6.56 9.14 19.93
N GLU A 180 6.43 7.86 19.58
CA GLU A 180 7.59 7.00 19.33
C GLU A 180 8.47 7.52 18.18
N PHE A 181 7.89 8.16 17.17
CA PHE A 181 8.65 8.81 16.09
C PHE A 181 9.42 10.04 16.54
N SER A 182 8.88 10.80 17.50
CA SER A 182 9.56 11.98 18.05
C SER A 182 10.85 11.62 18.81
N LEU A 183 10.92 10.41 19.38
CA LEU A 183 12.12 9.88 20.01
C LEU A 183 13.21 9.56 18.97
N LEU A 184 12.82 9.06 17.80
CA LEU A 184 13.71 8.82 16.66
C LEU A 184 14.33 10.13 16.15
N TYR A 185 13.55 11.21 16.04
CA TYR A 185 14.05 12.54 15.67
C TYR A 185 15.13 13.06 16.63
N LYS A 186 15.02 12.74 17.92
CA LYS A 186 16.00 13.15 18.95
C LYS A 186 17.38 12.51 18.76
N TYR A 187 17.46 11.35 18.10
CA TYR A 187 18.71 10.70 17.72
C TYR A 187 19.28 11.20 16.37
N LEU A 188 18.44 11.80 15.52
CA LEU A 188 18.84 12.27 14.18
C LEU A 188 19.34 13.72 14.18
N CYS A 189 19.01 14.49 15.22
CA CYS A 189 19.45 15.88 15.40
C CYS A 189 20.37 16.06 16.63
N GLY A 190 20.87 14.96 17.21
CA GLY A 190 21.77 14.93 18.36
C GLY A 190 23.22 14.66 17.95
#